data_AF-A0A814BT42-F1
#
_entry.id   AF-A0A814BT42-F1
#
_cell.length_a   1.000
_cell.length_b   1.000
_cell.length_c   1.000
_cell.angle_alpha   90.00
_cell.angle_beta   90.00
_cell.angle_gamma   90.00
#
_symmetry.space_group_name_H-M   'P 1'
#
loop_
_entity.id
_entity.type
_entity.pdbx_description
1 polymer ?
#
loop_
_entity_poly.entity_id
_entity_poly.type
_entity_poly.pdbx_seq_one_letter_code
_entity_poly.pdbx_strand_id
1 'polypeptide(L)'
;MSLLNSISSFEFLFYLDFLTYCFVQTNILSLELQTVTYDYRNVKILAESTIAKLENIKTEQEFVNKWNTLHDRAKQLELEIEEDRRQIRPPKRFRTEEYVQKPTIKAKEVFKKVIVQTVDILVEAIRTRFEIENIGPIETVYS
;
A
#
# COMPACT_ATOMS: atom_id res chain seq x y z
N MET A 1 -4.57 11.16 -25.98
CA MET A 1 -4.20 12.33 -25.16
C MET A 1 -4.42 12.10 -23.67
N SER A 2 -5.56 11.58 -23.19
CA SER A 2 -5.79 11.48 -21.72
C SER A 2 -4.86 10.51 -20.98
N LEU A 3 -4.43 9.41 -21.62
CA LEU A 3 -3.57 8.41 -20.99
C LEU A 3 -2.12 8.90 -20.84
N LEU A 4 -1.59 9.63 -21.83
CA LEU A 4 -0.27 10.28 -21.71
C LEU A 4 -0.26 11.32 -20.59
N ASN A 5 -1.30 12.14 -20.48
CA ASN A 5 -1.41 13.14 -19.42
C ASN A 5 -1.51 12.49 -18.03
N SER A 6 -2.11 11.30 -17.92
CA SER A 6 -2.16 10.55 -16.66
C SER A 6 -0.80 10.02 -16.21
N ILE A 7 0.09 9.67 -17.14
CA ILE A 7 1.45 9.18 -16.82
C ILE A 7 2.32 10.30 -16.25
N SER A 8 2.09 11.54 -16.70
CA SER A 8 2.76 12.76 -16.21
C SER A 8 2.05 13.36 -15.00
N SER A 9 1.47 12.55 -14.12
CA SER A 9 0.80 13.03 -12.90
C SER A 9 1.54 12.58 -11.63
N PHE A 10 1.47 13.40 -10.59
CA PHE A 10 1.98 13.02 -9.27
C PHE A 10 1.31 11.75 -8.74
N GLU A 11 0.02 11.56 -9.01
CA GLU A 11 -0.72 10.37 -8.58
C GLU A 11 -0.15 9.10 -9.21
N PHE A 12 0.16 9.14 -10.51
CA PHE A 12 0.76 8.00 -11.20
C PHE A 12 2.13 7.66 -10.64
N LEU A 13 2.98 8.68 -10.41
CA LEU A 13 4.27 8.49 -9.76
C LEU A 13 4.13 7.84 -8.38
N PHE A 14 3.20 8.33 -7.57
CA PHE A 14 2.90 7.75 -6.26
C PHE A 14 2.48 6.29 -6.36
N TYR A 15 1.50 5.97 -7.21
CA TYR A 15 0.99 4.60 -7.33
C TYR A 15 2.05 3.64 -7.86
N LEU A 16 2.86 4.08 -8.83
CA LEU A 16 3.94 3.28 -9.38
C LEU A 16 5.01 2.96 -8.31
N ASP A 17 5.45 3.98 -7.55
CA ASP A 17 6.47 3.78 -6.51
C ASP A 17 5.95 2.89 -5.37
N PHE A 18 4.69 3.10 -4.97
CA PHE A 18 4.07 2.30 -3.92
C PHE A 18 3.84 0.85 -4.35
N LEU A 19 3.36 0.61 -5.58
CA LEU A 19 3.24 -0.75 -6.12
C LEU A 19 4.61 -1.43 -6.21
N THR A 20 5.64 -0.70 -6.65
CA THR A 20 7.01 -1.22 -6.69
C THR A 20 7.48 -1.64 -5.30
N TYR A 21 7.21 -0.81 -4.27
CA TYR A 21 7.50 -1.18 -2.89
C TYR A 21 6.80 -2.47 -2.48
N CYS A 22 5.49 -2.59 -2.71
CA CYS A 22 4.71 -3.78 -2.38
C CYS A 22 5.26 -5.04 -3.09
N PHE A 23 5.63 -4.94 -4.37
CA PHE A 23 6.21 -6.06 -5.10
C PHE A 23 7.58 -6.45 -4.58
N VAL A 24 8.46 -5.50 -4.27
CA VAL A 24 9.78 -5.82 -3.71
C VAL A 24 9.65 -6.57 -2.37
N GLN A 25 8.72 -6.16 -1.51
CA GLN A 25 8.51 -6.86 -0.24
C GLN A 25 7.93 -8.25 -0.43
N THR A 26 7.02 -8.43 -1.40
CA THR A 26 6.33 -9.71 -1.61
C THR A 26 7.07 -10.69 -2.54
N ASN A 27 8.03 -10.21 -3.34
CA ASN A 27 8.77 -11.04 -4.29
C ASN A 27 9.59 -12.15 -3.60
N ILE A 28 10.16 -11.86 -2.42
CA ILE A 28 10.92 -12.84 -1.64
C ILE A 28 10.03 -14.04 -1.26
N LEU A 29 8.78 -13.79 -0.86
CA LEU A 29 7.82 -14.85 -0.58
C LEU A 29 7.44 -15.65 -1.83
N SER A 30 7.34 -14.98 -2.98
CA SER A 30 7.00 -15.64 -4.24
C SER A 30 8.07 -16.61 -4.71
N LEU A 31 9.35 -16.29 -4.52
CA LEU A 31 10.47 -17.16 -4.88
C LEU A 31 10.58 -18.39 -3.98
N GLU A 32 10.40 -18.22 -2.67
CA GLU A 32 10.48 -19.32 -1.71
C GLU A 32 9.33 -20.32 -1.88
N LEU A 33 8.13 -19.85 -2.22
CA LEU A 33 6.98 -20.68 -2.59
C LEU A 33 7.21 -21.55 -3.84
N GLN A 34 8.19 -21.22 -4.69
CA GLN A 34 8.52 -21.96 -5.92
C GLN A 34 9.62 -23.01 -5.72
N THR A 35 10.19 -23.12 -4.52
CA THR A 35 11.24 -24.10 -4.21
C THR A 35 10.64 -25.51 -4.02
N VAL A 36 11.36 -26.54 -4.47
CA VAL A 36 10.90 -27.94 -4.50
C VAL A 36 10.83 -28.56 -3.08
N THR A 37 11.62 -28.04 -2.15
CA THR A 37 11.64 -28.46 -0.74
C THR A 37 11.15 -27.32 0.14
N TYR A 38 9.92 -27.46 0.64
CA TYR A 38 9.22 -26.42 1.39
C TYR A 38 9.51 -26.55 2.90
N ASP A 39 10.37 -25.67 3.44
CA ASP A 39 10.51 -25.52 4.90
C ASP A 39 9.45 -24.55 5.42
N TYR A 40 8.37 -25.12 5.95
CA TYR A 40 7.24 -24.38 6.50
C TYR A 40 7.67 -23.34 7.55
N ARG A 41 8.67 -23.66 8.39
CA ARG A 41 9.12 -22.77 9.47
C ARG A 41 9.81 -21.54 8.90
N ASN A 42 10.69 -21.72 7.91
CA ASN A 42 11.38 -20.61 7.27
C ASN A 42 10.39 -19.71 6.50
N VAL A 43 9.42 -20.31 5.82
CA VAL A 43 8.39 -19.55 5.10
C VAL A 43 7.52 -18.73 6.06
N LYS A 44 7.18 -19.27 7.24
CA LYS A 44 6.47 -18.50 8.27
C LYS A 44 7.29 -17.31 8.77
N ILE A 45 8.58 -17.50 9.08
CA ILE A 45 9.48 -16.43 9.51
C ILE A 45 9.58 -15.34 8.43
N LEU A 46 9.70 -15.73 7.16
CA LEU A 46 9.76 -14.79 6.04
C LEU A 46 8.43 -14.05 5.83
N ALA A 47 7.30 -14.72 6.03
CA ALA A 47 5.98 -14.11 5.96
C ALA A 47 5.78 -13.07 7.07
N GLU A 48 6.13 -13.40 8.31
CA GLU A 48 6.11 -12.48 9.44
C GLU A 48 7.04 -11.28 9.22
N SER A 49 8.26 -11.52 8.73
CA SER A 49 9.20 -10.44 8.37
C SER A 49 8.65 -9.54 7.27
N THR A 50 8.00 -10.11 6.25
CA THR A 50 7.38 -9.36 5.16
C THR A 50 6.21 -8.52 5.64
N ILE A 51 5.35 -9.09 6.50
CA ILE A 51 4.26 -8.37 7.15
C ILE A 51 4.83 -7.19 7.94
N ALA A 52 5.84 -7.41 8.78
CA ALA A 52 6.45 -6.34 9.57
C ALA A 52 6.97 -5.18 8.69
N LYS A 53 7.61 -5.48 7.55
CA LYS A 53 8.05 -4.46 6.59
C LYS A 53 6.87 -3.74 5.94
N LEU A 54 5.85 -4.47 5.50
CA LEU A 54 4.64 -3.88 4.92
C LEU A 54 3.92 -2.98 5.93
N GLU A 55 3.87 -3.36 7.20
CA GLU A 55 3.23 -2.55 8.23
C GLU A 55 4.05 -1.34 8.64
N ASN A 56 5.38 -1.41 8.56
CA ASN A 56 6.26 -0.28 8.89
C ASN A 56 5.96 0.98 8.08
N ILE A 57 5.54 0.82 6.81
CA ILE A 57 5.19 1.97 5.95
C ILE A 57 3.91 2.69 6.41
N LYS A 58 3.08 2.07 7.26
CA LYS A 58 1.89 2.70 7.85
C LYS A 58 2.27 3.70 8.95
N THR A 59 3.48 3.63 9.50
CA THR A 59 3.95 4.55 10.53
C THR A 59 4.03 5.98 9.99
N GLU A 60 3.75 6.97 10.84
CA GLU A 60 3.77 8.38 10.42
C GLU A 60 5.17 8.77 9.90
N GLN A 61 6.22 8.30 10.57
CA GLN A 61 7.60 8.60 10.20
C GLN A 61 7.93 8.08 8.80
N GLU A 62 7.67 6.80 8.51
CA GLU A 62 7.94 6.22 7.20
C GLU A 62 7.07 6.84 6.11
N PHE A 63 5.79 7.10 6.41
CA PHE A 63 4.92 7.78 5.48
C PHE A 63 5.45 9.17 5.11
N VAL A 64 5.87 9.97 6.09
CA VAL A 64 6.44 11.31 5.85
C VAL A 64 7.74 11.22 5.06
N ASN A 65 8.63 10.29 5.38
CA ASN A 65 9.88 10.08 4.64
C ASN A 65 9.60 9.74 3.17
N LYS A 66 8.68 8.81 2.93
CA LYS A 66 8.25 8.39 1.59
C LYS A 66 7.60 9.55 0.83
N TRP A 67 6.73 10.29 1.50
CA TRP A 67 6.04 11.47 0.96
C TRP A 67 7.03 12.53 0.49
N ASN A 68 8.01 12.88 1.32
CA ASN A 68 9.02 13.88 0.99
C ASN A 68 9.89 13.42 -0.19
N THR A 69 10.30 12.16 -0.20
CA THR A 69 11.07 11.57 -1.30
C THR A 69 10.31 11.64 -2.63
N LEU A 70 9.00 11.38 -2.61
CA LEU A 70 8.14 11.48 -3.79
C LEU A 70 7.96 12.93 -4.24
N HIS A 71 7.82 13.87 -3.32
CA HIS A 71 7.80 15.30 -3.65
C HIS A 71 9.09 15.76 -4.33
N ASP A 72 10.25 15.31 -3.85
CA ASP A 72 11.53 15.68 -4.45
C ASP A 72 11.69 15.09 -5.85
N ARG A 73 11.26 13.84 -6.07
CA ARG A 73 11.21 13.24 -7.42
C ARG A 73 10.21 13.96 -8.33
N ALA A 74 9.05 14.35 -7.82
CA ALA A 74 8.05 15.08 -8.58
C ALA A 74 8.58 16.44 -9.05
N LYS A 75 9.32 17.16 -8.20
CA LYS A 75 10.02 18.41 -8.57
C LYS A 75 11.04 18.18 -9.67
N GLN A 76 11.84 17.12 -9.60
CA GLN A 76 12.82 16.77 -10.63
C GLN A 76 12.17 16.46 -11.99
N LEU A 77 10.94 15.94 -11.96
CA LEU A 77 10.14 15.61 -13.14
C LEU A 77 9.20 16.75 -13.58
N GLU A 78 9.30 17.92 -12.95
CA GLU A 78 8.46 19.10 -13.22
C GLU A 78 6.95 18.80 -13.14
N LEU A 79 6.56 17.88 -12.25
CA LEU A 79 5.18 17.48 -12.06
C LEU A 79 4.44 18.47 -11.14
N GLU A 80 3.23 18.85 -11.54
CA GLU A 80 2.33 19.61 -10.69
C GLU A 80 1.84 18.73 -9.53
N ILE A 81 1.92 19.26 -8.31
CA ILE A 81 1.48 18.56 -7.11
C ILE A 81 0.22 19.26 -6.60
N GLU A 82 -0.93 18.63 -6.83
CA GLU A 82 -2.19 19.08 -6.23
C GLU A 82 -2.18 18.74 -4.73
N GLU A 83 -2.00 19.74 -3.88
CA GLU A 83 -2.04 19.55 -2.42
C GLU A 83 -3.47 19.27 -1.90
N ASP A 84 -4.48 19.71 -2.65
CA ASP A 84 -5.89 19.56 -2.33
C ASP A 84 -6.61 18.69 -3.35
N ARG A 85 -7.18 17.56 -2.94
CA ARG A 85 -8.06 16.78 -3.81
C ARG A 85 -9.50 17.25 -3.64
N ARG A 86 -10.08 17.79 -4.73
CA ARG A 86 -11.53 18.02 -4.80
C ARG A 86 -12.23 16.66 -4.83
N GLN A 87 -13.10 16.37 -3.85
CA GLN A 87 -13.96 15.19 -3.96
C GLN A 87 -14.85 15.33 -5.20
N ILE A 88 -14.83 14.30 -6.06
CA ILE A 88 -15.73 14.18 -7.21
C ILE A 88 -17.15 14.33 -6.68
N ARG A 89 -17.86 15.38 -7.13
CA ARG A 89 -19.24 15.61 -6.72
C ARG A 89 -20.06 14.37 -7.10
N PRO A 90 -20.74 13.70 -6.16
CA PRO A 90 -21.65 12.62 -6.54
C PRO A 90 -22.73 13.19 -7.47
N PRO A 91 -23.25 12.38 -8.40
CA PRO A 91 -24.28 12.84 -9.33
C PRO A 91 -25.48 13.39 -8.55
N LYS A 92 -25.96 14.54 -9.02
CA LYS A 92 -27.12 15.28 -8.48
C LYS A 92 -28.30 14.34 -8.27
N ARG A 93 -28.69 14.06 -7.03
CA ARG A 93 -30.03 13.51 -6.74
C ARG A 93 -31.02 14.67 -6.82
N PHE A 94 -32.09 14.51 -7.60
CA PHE A 94 -33.13 15.51 -7.87
C PHE A 94 -34.08 15.77 -6.69
N ARG A 95 -33.59 15.74 -5.44
CA ARG A 95 -34.38 16.08 -4.26
C ARG A 95 -33.63 17.08 -3.39
N THR A 96 -34.44 17.92 -2.76
CA THR A 96 -34.20 19.16 -2.00
C THR A 96 -33.28 18.99 -0.78
N GLU A 97 -32.11 18.40 -0.95
CA GLU A 97 -31.10 18.33 0.11
C GLU A 97 -30.08 19.44 -0.11
N GLU A 98 -29.84 20.25 0.93
CA GLU A 98 -28.78 21.27 0.92
C GLU A 98 -27.44 20.60 0.57
N TYR A 99 -26.70 21.22 -0.34
CA TYR A 99 -25.34 20.78 -0.66
C TYR A 99 -24.46 20.95 0.57
N VAL A 100 -24.33 19.89 1.37
CA VAL A 100 -23.23 19.80 2.32
C VAL A 100 -21.96 19.67 1.46
N GLN A 101 -21.25 20.77 1.27
CA GLN A 101 -19.89 20.71 0.73
C GLN A 101 -19.09 19.79 1.65
N LYS A 102 -18.77 18.59 1.17
CA LYS A 102 -17.87 17.71 1.90
C LYS A 102 -16.53 18.43 2.04
N PRO A 103 -15.90 18.40 3.22
CA PRO A 103 -14.63 19.08 3.44
C PRO A 103 -13.60 18.58 2.42
N THR A 104 -12.84 19.52 1.86
CA THR A 104 -11.68 19.22 1.02
C THR A 104 -10.73 18.35 1.83
N ILE A 105 -10.43 17.15 1.33
CA ILE A 105 -9.45 16.28 1.97
C ILE A 105 -8.10 16.61 1.36
N LYS A 106 -7.10 16.85 2.21
CA LYS A 106 -5.71 17.05 1.77
C LYS A 106 -5.25 15.83 0.98
N ALA A 107 -4.59 16.02 -0.16
CA ALA A 107 -4.13 14.93 -1.02
C ALA A 107 -3.28 13.91 -0.23
N LYS A 108 -2.42 14.41 0.66
CA LYS A 108 -1.60 13.60 1.57
C LYS A 108 -2.41 12.58 2.37
N GLU A 109 -3.57 12.96 2.91
CA GLU A 109 -4.44 12.05 3.67
C GLU A 109 -5.08 10.97 2.79
N VAL A 110 -5.42 11.32 1.54
CA VAL A 110 -5.95 10.35 0.57
C VAL A 110 -4.89 9.28 0.26
N PHE A 111 -3.66 9.70 0.00
CA PHE A 111 -2.55 8.78 -0.26
C PHE A 111 -2.19 7.92 0.95
N LYS A 112 -2.19 8.50 2.16
CA LYS A 112 -2.02 7.74 3.40
C LYS A 112 -3.10 6.67 3.55
N LYS A 113 -4.36 7.01 3.27
CA LYS A 113 -5.47 6.06 3.31
C LYS A 113 -5.29 4.93 2.31
N VAL A 114 -4.85 5.23 1.08
CA VAL A 114 -4.55 4.19 0.08
C VAL A 114 -3.47 3.23 0.59
N ILE A 115 -2.38 3.74 1.16
CA ILE A 115 -1.31 2.91 1.72
C ILE A 115 -1.86 1.96 2.78
N VAL A 116 -2.59 2.48 3.76
CA VAL A 116 -3.17 1.67 4.84
C VAL A 116 -4.07 0.58 4.26
N GLN A 117 -5.01 0.95 3.39
CA GLN A 117 -5.96 -0.01 2.80
C GLN A 117 -5.26 -1.10 1.99
N THR A 118 -4.28 -0.75 1.16
CA THR A 118 -3.54 -1.73 0.35
C THR A 118 -2.67 -2.63 1.22
N VAL A 119 -1.99 -2.07 2.23
CA VAL A 119 -1.19 -2.87 3.17
C VAL A 119 -2.06 -3.85 3.93
N ASP A 120 -3.21 -3.42 4.44
CA ASP A 120 -4.10 -4.31 5.21
C ASP A 120 -4.62 -5.47 4.35
N ILE A 121 -4.97 -5.21 3.08
CA ILE A 121 -5.36 -6.26 2.12
C ILE A 121 -4.19 -7.24 1.88
N LEU A 122 -2.97 -6.74 1.70
CA LEU A 122 -1.80 -7.58 1.46
C LEU A 122 -1.44 -8.43 2.69
N VAL A 123 -1.45 -7.83 3.88
CA VAL A 123 -1.16 -8.53 5.14
C VAL A 123 -2.18 -9.62 5.38
N GLU A 124 -3.47 -9.35 5.18
CA GLU A 124 -4.52 -10.37 5.32
C GLU A 124 -4.30 -11.51 4.32
N ALA A 125 -4.04 -11.19 3.05
CA ALA A 125 -3.77 -12.21 2.03
C ALA A 125 -2.56 -13.10 2.38
N ILE A 126 -1.50 -12.54 2.96
CA ILE A 126 -0.33 -13.30 3.42
C ILE A 126 -0.72 -14.19 4.62
N ARG A 127 -1.42 -13.64 5.62
CA ARG A 127 -1.84 -14.39 6.82
C ARG A 127 -2.74 -15.56 6.48
N THR A 128 -3.76 -15.34 5.65
CA THR A 128 -4.69 -16.39 5.21
C THR A 128 -3.96 -17.48 4.45
N ARG A 129 -3.08 -17.10 3.51
CA ARG A 129 -2.36 -18.07 2.66
C ARG A 129 -1.40 -18.96 3.44
N PHE A 130 -0.79 -18.43 4.49
CA PHE A 130 0.19 -19.15 5.30
C PHE A 130 -0.37 -19.58 6.65
N GLU A 131 -1.69 -19.53 6.87
CA GLU A 131 -2.34 -19.97 8.12
C GLU A 131 -1.61 -19.48 9.39
N ILE A 132 -1.04 -18.26 9.34
CA ILE A 132 -0.12 -17.77 10.38
C ILE A 132 -0.81 -17.76 11.75
N GLU A 133 -2.14 -17.55 11.73
CA GLU A 133 -3.01 -17.51 12.90
C GLU A 133 -3.55 -18.89 13.34
N ASN A 134 -3.47 -19.93 12.49
CA ASN A 134 -4.08 -21.26 12.73
C ASN A 134 -3.08 -22.34 13.16
N ILE A 135 -1.78 -22.04 13.22
CA ILE A 135 -0.77 -22.99 13.68
C ILE A 135 -0.49 -22.75 15.17
N GLY A 136 -1.04 -23.65 15.99
CA GLY A 136 -0.69 -23.81 17.40
C GLY A 136 0.82 -24.00 17.61
N PRO A 137 1.30 -23.86 18.86
CA PRO A 137 2.73 -23.89 19.17
C PRO A 137 3.40 -25.12 18.56
N ILE A 138 4.49 -24.89 17.83
CA ILE A 138 5.30 -25.95 17.21
C ILE A 138 5.86 -26.79 18.36
N GLU A 139 5.29 -27.98 18.58
CA GLU A 139 5.85 -28.96 19.48
C GLU A 139 7.22 -29.37 18.93
N THR A 140 8.27 -29.02 19.67
CA THR A 140 9.64 -29.47 19.39
C THR A 140 9.70 -30.95 19.74
N VAL A 141 9.49 -31.81 18.75
CA VAL A 141 9.81 -33.24 18.90
C VAL A 141 11.33 -33.36 18.86
N TYR A 142 11.96 -33.32 20.04
CA TYR A 142 13.34 -33.77 20.20
C TYR A 142 13.37 -35.28 19.97
N SER A 143 14.13 -35.72 18.96
CA SER A 143 14.53 -37.12 18.75
C SER A 143 15.88 -37.39 19.40
#